data_AF-A0A520UNC1-F1
#
_entry.id   AF-A0A520UNC1-F1
#
_cell.length_a   1.000
_cell.length_b   1.000
_cell.length_c   1.000
_cell.angle_alpha   90.00
_cell.angle_beta   90.00
_cell.angle_gamma   90.00
#
_symmetry.space_group_name_H-M   'P 1'
#
loop_
_entity.id
_entity.type
_entity.pdbx_description
1 polymer ?
#
loop_
_entity_poly.entity_id
_entity_poly.type
_entity_poly.pdbx_seq_one_letter_code
_entity_poly.pdbx_strand_id
1 'polypeptide(L)'
;MCELTSDELWLVIRLYAFALSPVFLGLYYLITKNISYDTAVILCLTFFICAAGFEIWLTYGLFDGLPVNQRRSDALNCAIPQDFNWVLNSLGDVFIVWIGLFIIKKIFNKTIDPLKKWNWSVFLVLLIWFVAQNIYVEAFIYHLQLGSSGDLSWGPLMPLGSYFNPTLFEILGKPVTFQSQSTWLLMTPIIYFLAIYLNNKNTNSNV
;
A
#
# COMPACT_ATOMS: atom_id res chain seq x y z
N MET A 1 19.17 -22.22 -7.18
CA MET A 1 18.30 -21.14 -7.68
C MET A 1 16.88 -21.54 -7.36
N CYS A 2 16.01 -20.62 -6.96
CA CYS A 2 14.58 -20.93 -6.81
C CYS A 2 14.03 -21.29 -8.20
N GLU A 3 13.43 -22.46 -8.35
CA GLU A 3 12.93 -22.97 -9.64
C GLU A 3 11.61 -22.27 -10.04
N LEU A 4 11.67 -20.95 -10.27
CA LEU A 4 10.52 -20.12 -10.58
C LEU A 4 10.01 -20.38 -12.00
N THR A 5 8.69 -20.46 -12.13
CA THR A 5 8.02 -20.33 -13.43
C THR A 5 8.18 -18.90 -13.98
N SER A 6 7.92 -18.71 -15.28
CA SER A 6 8.02 -17.38 -15.91
C SER A 6 7.08 -16.35 -15.26
N ASP A 7 5.87 -16.76 -14.87
CA ASP A 7 4.89 -15.88 -14.22
C ASP A 7 5.32 -15.48 -12.81
N GLU A 8 5.88 -16.41 -12.05
CA GLU A 8 6.40 -16.16 -10.70
C GLU A 8 7.64 -15.26 -10.75
N LEU A 9 8.55 -15.50 -11.69
CA LEU A 9 9.71 -14.64 -11.90
C LEU A 9 9.26 -13.20 -12.21
N TRP A 10 8.27 -13.04 -13.08
CA TRP A 10 7.75 -11.73 -13.46
C TRP A 10 7.03 -11.02 -12.30
N LEU A 11 6.38 -11.77 -11.40
CA LEU A 11 5.85 -11.26 -10.15
C LEU A 11 6.97 -10.77 -9.23
N VAL A 12 7.99 -11.58 -8.99
CA VAL A 12 9.13 -11.27 -8.12
C VAL A 12 9.81 -9.97 -8.57
N ILE A 13 10.13 -9.87 -9.87
CA ILE A 13 10.80 -8.68 -10.43
C ILE A 13 9.97 -7.41 -10.17
N ARG A 14 8.66 -7.45 -10.42
CA ARG A 14 7.80 -6.27 -10.21
C ARG A 14 7.66 -5.91 -8.75
N LEU A 15 7.51 -6.90 -7.86
CA LEU A 15 7.44 -6.64 -6.43
C LEU A 15 8.70 -5.92 -5.95
N TYR A 16 9.89 -6.43 -6.26
CA TYR A 16 11.14 -5.81 -5.84
C TYR A 16 11.34 -4.43 -6.49
N ALA A 17 11.07 -4.29 -7.79
CA ALA A 17 11.18 -3.00 -8.47
C ALA A 17 10.26 -1.95 -7.83
N PHE A 18 9.02 -2.34 -7.52
CA PHE A 18 8.03 -1.47 -6.92
C PHE A 18 8.39 -1.10 -5.47
N ALA A 19 8.76 -2.09 -4.65
CA ALA A 19 9.14 -1.90 -3.25
C ALA A 19 10.43 -1.09 -3.08
N LEU A 20 11.40 -1.22 -3.99
CA LEU A 20 12.67 -0.50 -3.89
C LEU A 20 12.60 0.93 -4.47
N SER A 21 11.62 1.21 -5.34
CA SER A 21 11.40 2.56 -5.90
C SER A 21 11.34 3.68 -4.84
N PRO A 22 10.52 3.60 -3.78
CA PRO A 22 10.47 4.65 -2.76
C PRO A 22 11.76 4.76 -1.96
N VAL A 23 12.54 3.69 -1.82
CA VAL A 23 13.84 3.73 -1.14
C VAL A 23 14.85 4.53 -1.97
N PHE A 24 15.00 4.20 -3.26
CA PHE A 24 15.92 4.90 -4.14
C PHE A 24 15.51 6.36 -4.36
N LEU A 25 14.22 6.62 -4.57
CA LEU A 25 13.70 7.98 -4.67
C LEU A 25 13.91 8.74 -3.36
N GLY A 26 13.61 8.12 -2.21
CA GLY A 26 13.82 8.71 -0.89
C GLY A 26 15.27 9.13 -0.68
N LEU A 27 16.22 8.22 -0.96
CA LEU A 27 17.65 8.50 -0.86
C LEU A 27 18.07 9.64 -1.80
N TYR A 28 17.64 9.61 -3.06
CA TYR A 28 17.92 10.68 -4.02
C TYR A 28 17.43 12.04 -3.51
N TYR A 29 16.17 12.13 -3.08
CA TYR A 29 15.58 13.38 -2.61
C TYR A 29 16.18 13.86 -1.27
N LEU A 30 16.64 12.95 -0.41
CA LEU A 30 17.38 13.30 0.81
C LEU A 30 18.74 13.92 0.48
N ILE A 31 19.49 13.33 -0.46
CA ILE A 31 20.79 13.84 -0.92
C ILE A 31 20.61 15.22 -1.58
N THR A 32 19.60 15.39 -2.42
CA THR A 32 19.33 16.67 -3.10
C THR A 32 18.59 17.68 -2.21
N LYS A 33 18.24 17.34 -0.96
CA LYS A 33 17.44 18.15 -0.02
C LYS A 33 16.13 18.71 -0.61
N ASN A 34 15.49 17.93 -1.47
CA ASN A 34 14.32 18.37 -2.24
C ASN A 34 13.01 17.70 -1.78
N ILE A 35 13.00 17.13 -0.58
CA ILE A 35 11.80 16.59 0.07
C ILE A 35 11.45 17.45 1.29
N SER A 36 10.17 17.79 1.44
CA SER A 36 9.72 18.47 2.65
C SER A 36 9.75 17.52 3.84
N TYR A 37 10.10 18.02 5.02
CA TYR A 37 10.11 17.25 6.26
C TYR A 37 8.77 16.56 6.51
N ASP A 38 7.65 17.25 6.28
CA ASP A 38 6.31 16.67 6.40
C ASP A 38 6.09 15.47 5.49
N THR A 39 6.53 15.57 4.23
CA THR A 39 6.38 14.46 3.28
C THR A 39 7.20 13.27 3.77
N ALA A 40 8.44 13.48 4.22
CA ALA A 40 9.28 12.41 4.75
C ALA A 40 8.65 11.74 5.99
N VAL A 41 8.08 12.51 6.92
CA VAL A 41 7.39 11.99 8.10
C VAL A 41 6.13 11.21 7.70
N ILE A 42 5.31 11.71 6.76
CA ILE A 42 4.12 10.99 6.27
C ILE A 42 4.51 9.64 5.67
N LEU A 43 5.55 9.60 4.83
CA LEU A 43 6.01 8.35 4.20
C LEU A 43 6.54 7.35 5.23
N CYS A 44 7.28 7.83 6.24
CA CYS A 44 7.75 7.00 7.35
C CYS A 44 6.58 6.43 8.17
N LEU A 45 5.60 7.26 8.54
CA LEU A 45 4.41 6.82 9.26
C LEU A 45 3.56 5.86 8.42
N THR A 46 3.47 6.08 7.10
CA THR A 46 2.75 5.20 6.17
C THR A 46 3.31 3.78 6.23
N PHE A 47 4.64 3.63 6.23
CA PHE A 47 5.27 2.31 6.37
C PHE A 47 4.76 1.57 7.61
N PHE A 48 4.77 2.24 8.77
CA PHE A 48 4.31 1.63 10.02
C PHE A 48 2.80 1.37 10.03
N ILE A 49 2.00 2.26 9.45
CA ILE A 49 0.55 2.08 9.33
C ILE A 49 0.22 0.87 8.45
N CYS A 50 0.88 0.70 7.31
CA CYS A 50 0.65 -0.47 6.44
C CYS A 50 1.14 -1.76 7.10
N ALA A 51 2.36 -1.75 7.66
CA ALA A 51 2.95 -2.88 8.36
C ALA A 51 2.04 -3.38 9.49
N ALA A 52 1.66 -2.50 10.41
CA ALA A 52 0.83 -2.85 11.56
C ALA A 52 -0.66 -2.98 11.21
N GLY A 53 -1.12 -2.34 10.15
CA GLY A 53 -2.53 -2.28 9.76
C GLY A 53 -3.00 -3.52 9.00
N PHE A 54 -2.16 -4.11 8.15
CA PHE A 54 -2.53 -5.30 7.39
C PHE A 54 -1.34 -6.15 6.92
N GLU A 55 -0.17 -5.60 6.60
CA GLU A 55 0.89 -6.41 5.96
C GLU A 55 1.49 -7.49 6.86
N ILE A 56 1.73 -7.22 8.15
CA ILE A 56 2.20 -8.24 9.09
C ILE A 56 1.12 -9.31 9.29
N TRP A 57 -0.15 -8.90 9.42
CA TRP A 57 -1.27 -9.81 9.62
C TRP A 57 -1.44 -10.75 8.44
N LEU A 58 -1.43 -10.22 7.22
CA LEU A 58 -1.49 -10.99 5.98
C LEU A 58 -0.28 -11.89 5.80
N THR A 59 0.92 -11.40 6.14
CA THR A 59 2.15 -12.16 5.96
C THR A 59 2.21 -13.38 6.88
N TYR A 60 1.84 -13.21 8.15
CA TYR A 60 1.94 -14.28 9.15
C TYR A 60 0.63 -15.04 9.40
N GLY A 61 -0.50 -14.61 8.83
CA GLY A 61 -1.78 -15.27 9.12
C GLY A 61 -2.17 -15.15 10.59
N LEU A 62 -1.91 -13.99 11.22
CA LEU A 62 -1.94 -13.87 12.68
C LEU A 62 -3.29 -14.16 13.32
N PHE A 63 -4.39 -13.95 12.60
CA PHE A 63 -5.74 -14.18 13.11
C PHE A 63 -6.69 -14.63 12.00
N ASP A 64 -7.13 -15.89 12.06
CA ASP A 64 -8.08 -16.53 11.14
C ASP A 64 -7.75 -16.32 9.64
N GLY A 65 -6.47 -16.47 9.30
CA GLY A 65 -5.98 -16.51 7.92
C GLY A 65 -4.72 -17.36 7.79
N LEU A 66 -4.36 -17.71 6.56
CA LEU A 66 -3.18 -18.53 6.30
C LEU A 66 -1.93 -17.65 6.18
N PRO A 67 -0.79 -18.05 6.78
CA PRO A 67 0.47 -17.39 6.54
C PRO A 67 0.84 -17.47 5.06
N VAL A 68 1.60 -16.49 4.61
CA VAL A 68 1.89 -16.31 3.20
C VAL A 68 2.67 -17.46 2.58
N ASN A 69 3.49 -18.16 3.39
CA ASN A 69 4.23 -19.33 2.95
C ASN A 69 3.33 -20.52 2.59
N GLN A 70 2.13 -20.60 3.17
CA GLN A 70 1.15 -21.64 2.86
C GLN A 70 0.26 -21.26 1.67
N ARG A 71 0.26 -19.98 1.26
CA ARG A 71 -0.55 -19.46 0.15
C ARG A 71 0.22 -19.40 -1.19
N ARG A 72 1.50 -19.76 -1.19
CA ARG A 72 2.43 -19.63 -2.33
C ARG A 72 3.16 -20.94 -2.61
N SER A 73 3.74 -21.06 -3.80
CA SER A 73 4.66 -22.14 -4.13
C SER A 73 5.97 -22.06 -3.34
N ASP A 74 6.65 -23.19 -3.21
CA ASP A 74 7.98 -23.25 -2.58
C ASP A 74 9.01 -22.38 -3.32
N ALA A 75 8.90 -22.29 -4.66
CA ALA A 75 9.76 -21.44 -5.47
C ALA A 75 9.56 -19.95 -5.14
N LEU A 76 8.30 -19.49 -4.97
CA LEU A 76 8.00 -18.12 -4.54
C LEU A 76 8.47 -17.85 -3.11
N ASN A 77 8.33 -18.81 -2.20
CA ASN A 77 8.81 -18.66 -0.81
C ASN A 77 10.35 -18.60 -0.74
N CYS A 78 11.03 -19.32 -1.62
CA CYS A 78 12.48 -19.22 -1.79
C CYS A 78 12.89 -17.83 -2.30
N ALA A 79 12.15 -17.26 -3.25
CA ALA A 79 12.49 -15.98 -3.87
C ALA A 79 12.07 -14.76 -3.03
N ILE A 80 10.94 -14.85 -2.31
CA ILE A 80 10.39 -13.82 -1.42
C ILE A 80 10.12 -14.49 -0.07
N PRO A 81 11.13 -14.55 0.81
CA PRO A 81 10.95 -15.14 2.13
C PRO A 81 9.88 -14.40 2.92
N GLN A 82 9.09 -15.14 3.70
CA GLN A 82 7.97 -14.61 4.50
C GLN A 82 8.39 -13.40 5.35
N ASP A 83 9.54 -13.46 6.03
CA ASP A 83 10.00 -12.38 6.92
C ASP A 83 10.39 -11.10 6.19
N PHE A 84 10.63 -11.18 4.88
CA PHE A 84 10.84 -10.01 4.01
C PHE A 84 9.56 -9.53 3.34
N ASN A 85 8.56 -10.39 3.21
CA ASN A 85 7.35 -10.10 2.45
C ASN A 85 6.62 -8.84 2.94
N TRP A 86 6.35 -8.75 4.25
CA TRP A 86 5.65 -7.61 4.83
C TRP A 86 6.43 -6.30 4.64
N VAL A 87 7.77 -6.36 4.65
CA VAL A 87 8.63 -5.19 4.41
C VAL A 87 8.48 -4.71 2.97
N LEU A 88 8.60 -5.63 2.01
CA LEU A 88 8.52 -5.31 0.58
C LEU A 88 7.15 -4.72 0.23
N ASN A 89 6.07 -5.34 0.70
CA ASN A 89 4.73 -4.84 0.45
C ASN A 89 4.49 -3.49 1.13
N SER A 90 4.89 -3.32 2.40
CA SER A 90 4.75 -2.03 3.11
C SER A 90 5.51 -0.91 2.40
N LEU A 91 6.69 -1.20 1.83
CA LEU A 91 7.41 -0.23 1.00
C LEU A 91 6.64 0.09 -0.30
N GLY A 92 6.07 -0.92 -0.96
CA GLY A 92 5.17 -0.71 -2.10
C GLY A 92 4.02 0.25 -1.76
N ASP A 93 3.38 0.07 -0.62
CA ASP A 93 2.28 0.93 -0.17
C ASP A 93 2.74 2.37 0.09
N VAL A 94 3.93 2.55 0.67
CA VAL A 94 4.55 3.87 0.82
C VAL A 94 4.69 4.56 -0.52
N PHE A 95 5.08 3.82 -1.57
CA PHE A 95 5.22 4.39 -2.90
C PHE A 95 3.87 4.84 -3.47
N ILE A 96 2.82 4.05 -3.29
CA ILE A 96 1.45 4.41 -3.68
C ILE A 96 1.01 5.70 -3.00
N VAL A 97 1.22 5.81 -1.69
CA VAL A 97 0.89 7.02 -0.92
C VAL A 97 1.68 8.21 -1.42
N TRP A 98 2.98 8.03 -1.70
CA TRP A 98 3.82 9.11 -2.24
C TRP A 98 3.28 9.62 -3.57
N ILE A 99 2.93 8.72 -4.50
CA ILE A 99 2.34 9.11 -5.78
C ILE A 99 1.02 9.84 -5.56
N GLY A 100 0.18 9.37 -4.63
CA GLY A 100 -1.09 10.04 -4.30
C GLY A 100 -0.90 11.47 -3.81
N LEU A 101 0.05 11.69 -2.89
CA LEU A 101 0.41 13.03 -2.42
C LEU A 101 0.95 13.92 -3.54
N PHE A 102 1.73 13.35 -4.47
CA PHE A 102 2.21 14.06 -5.64
C PHE A 102 1.07 14.45 -6.59
N ILE A 103 0.13 13.53 -6.86
CA ILE A 103 -1.03 13.76 -7.72
C ILE A 103 -1.87 14.93 -7.19
N ILE A 104 -2.25 14.92 -5.90
CA ILE A 104 -3.07 16.01 -5.36
C ILE A 104 -2.34 17.35 -5.37
N LYS A 105 -1.03 17.37 -5.08
CA LYS A 105 -0.24 18.60 -5.18
C LYS A 105 -0.23 19.10 -6.61
N LYS A 106 -0.07 18.23 -7.60
CA LYS A 106 -0.03 18.61 -9.02
C LYS A 106 -1.38 19.10 -9.55
N ILE A 107 -2.49 18.48 -9.15
CA ILE A 107 -3.84 18.85 -9.60
C ILE A 107 -4.30 20.16 -8.97
N PHE A 108 -4.06 20.34 -7.67
CA PHE A 108 -4.67 21.44 -6.90
C PHE A 108 -3.76 22.66 -6.71
N ASN A 109 -2.45 22.59 -6.92
CA ASN A 109 -1.47 23.66 -6.63
C ASN A 109 -1.84 25.07 -7.12
N LYS A 110 -2.59 25.20 -8.23
CA LYS A 110 -2.99 26.49 -8.80
C LYS A 110 -4.32 27.04 -8.27
N THR A 111 -5.07 26.25 -7.52
CA THR A 111 -6.46 26.57 -7.12
C THR A 111 -6.60 26.71 -5.61
N ILE A 112 -6.08 25.74 -4.86
CA ILE A 112 -6.16 25.67 -3.40
C ILE A 112 -4.88 25.04 -2.86
N ASP A 113 -4.60 25.25 -1.58
CA ASP A 113 -3.65 24.40 -0.86
C ASP A 113 -4.35 23.09 -0.45
N PRO A 114 -4.02 21.94 -1.08
CA PRO A 114 -4.74 20.68 -0.84
C PRO A 114 -4.52 20.12 0.57
N LEU A 115 -3.47 20.55 1.29
CA LEU A 115 -3.09 20.02 2.60
C LEU A 115 -3.41 20.98 3.77
N LYS A 116 -4.03 22.13 3.50
CA LYS A 116 -4.36 23.10 4.56
C LYS A 116 -5.56 22.70 5.42
N LYS A 117 -6.62 22.19 4.78
CA LYS A 117 -7.86 21.78 5.45
C LYS A 117 -8.52 20.67 4.66
N TRP A 118 -9.43 19.95 5.32
CA TRP A 118 -10.21 18.91 4.65
C TRP A 118 -10.96 19.47 3.45
N ASN A 119 -10.77 18.84 2.30
CA ASN A 119 -11.46 19.14 1.07
C ASN A 119 -11.94 17.84 0.41
N TRP A 120 -13.24 17.74 0.14
CA TRP A 120 -13.84 16.55 -0.44
C TRP A 120 -13.33 16.22 -1.84
N SER A 121 -13.00 17.22 -2.67
CA SER A 121 -12.43 16.99 -4.00
C SER A 121 -11.03 16.39 -3.92
N VAL A 122 -10.20 16.87 -2.98
CA VAL A 122 -8.85 16.31 -2.75
C VAL A 122 -8.95 14.88 -2.22
N PHE A 123 -9.85 14.65 -1.25
CA PHE A 123 -10.14 13.32 -0.72
C PHE A 123 -10.59 12.35 -1.82
N LEU A 124 -11.52 12.75 -2.69
CA LEU A 124 -12.01 11.90 -3.78
C LEU A 124 -10.91 11.54 -4.78
N VAL A 125 -10.01 12.47 -5.10
CA VAL A 125 -8.85 12.16 -5.97
C VAL A 125 -7.94 11.12 -5.32
N LEU A 126 -7.64 11.25 -4.02
CA LEU A 126 -6.86 10.24 -3.30
C LEU A 126 -7.58 8.90 -3.24
N LEU A 127 -8.89 8.91 -2.95
CA LEU A 127 -9.71 7.70 -2.86
C LEU A 127 -9.70 6.93 -4.19
N ILE A 128 -9.95 7.64 -5.29
CA ILE A 128 -9.92 7.06 -6.63
C ILE A 128 -8.53 6.48 -6.92
N TRP A 129 -7.47 7.23 -6.63
CA TRP A 129 -6.10 6.75 -6.83
C TRP A 129 -5.81 5.48 -6.02
N PHE A 130 -6.08 5.48 -4.70
CA PHE A 130 -5.78 4.38 -3.79
C PHE A 130 -6.60 3.12 -4.08
N VAL A 131 -7.87 3.25 -4.46
CA VAL A 131 -8.70 2.09 -4.84
C VAL A 131 -8.31 1.58 -6.23
N ALA A 132 -8.14 2.46 -7.22
CA ALA A 132 -7.83 2.05 -8.59
C ALA A 132 -6.47 1.33 -8.69
N GLN A 133 -5.45 1.86 -8.00
CA GLN A 133 -4.15 1.19 -7.96
C GLN A 133 -4.24 -0.18 -7.26
N ASN A 134 -5.04 -0.32 -6.20
CA ASN A 134 -5.13 -1.57 -5.47
C ASN A 134 -5.80 -2.67 -6.30
N ILE A 135 -6.83 -2.30 -7.07
CA ILE A 135 -7.45 -3.21 -8.07
C ILE A 135 -6.38 -3.71 -9.05
N TYR A 136 -5.50 -2.82 -9.54
CA TYR A 136 -4.40 -3.21 -10.42
C TYR A 136 -3.38 -4.12 -9.72
N VAL A 137 -2.98 -3.78 -8.49
CA VAL A 137 -2.02 -4.57 -7.71
C VAL A 137 -2.58 -5.96 -7.42
N GLU A 138 -3.83 -6.09 -6.97
CA GLU A 138 -4.49 -7.37 -6.69
C GLU A 138 -4.59 -8.24 -7.95
N ALA A 139 -5.09 -7.68 -9.06
CA ALA A 139 -5.29 -8.43 -10.29
C ALA A 139 -3.96 -8.79 -11.00
N PHE A 140 -2.93 -7.95 -10.94
CA PHE A 140 -1.73 -8.14 -11.77
C PHE A 140 -0.49 -8.52 -10.98
N ILE A 141 -0.35 -8.12 -9.72
CA ILE A 141 0.86 -8.35 -8.91
C ILE A 141 0.60 -9.42 -7.84
N TYR A 142 -0.50 -9.34 -7.10
CA TYR A 142 -0.72 -10.16 -5.89
C TYR A 142 -1.64 -11.37 -6.06
N HIS A 143 -2.15 -11.64 -7.26
CA HIS A 143 -3.00 -12.81 -7.50
C HIS A 143 -2.38 -14.16 -7.06
N LEU A 144 -1.05 -14.33 -7.15
CA LEU A 144 -0.36 -15.54 -6.66
C LEU A 144 0.03 -15.44 -5.18
N GLN A 145 -0.14 -14.28 -4.55
CA GLN A 145 0.16 -14.06 -3.14
C GLN A 145 -1.06 -14.16 -2.23
N LEU A 146 -2.26 -13.89 -2.76
CA LEU A 146 -3.48 -13.73 -1.97
C LEU A 146 -4.23 -15.05 -1.69
N GLY A 147 -3.92 -16.13 -2.41
CA GLY A 147 -4.62 -17.42 -2.30
C GLY A 147 -5.95 -17.43 -3.04
N SER A 148 -6.57 -18.61 -3.19
CA SER A 148 -7.72 -18.82 -4.09
C SER A 148 -9.10 -18.54 -3.48
N SER A 149 -9.24 -18.30 -2.17
CA SER A 149 -10.57 -18.34 -1.54
C SER A 149 -10.74 -17.58 -0.21
N GLY A 150 -10.04 -16.46 -0.01
CA GLY A 150 -10.33 -15.57 1.12
C GLY A 150 -9.68 -15.96 2.45
N ASP A 151 -8.54 -16.66 2.42
CA ASP A 151 -7.69 -16.96 3.58
C ASP A 151 -6.90 -15.73 4.10
N LEU A 152 -7.49 -14.54 3.97
CA LEU A 152 -6.86 -13.28 4.37
C LEU A 152 -7.05 -13.07 5.86
N SER A 153 -5.95 -13.08 6.60
CA SER A 153 -5.95 -12.75 8.02
C SER A 153 -6.72 -11.47 8.28
N TRP A 154 -7.45 -11.47 9.40
CA TRP A 154 -7.92 -10.22 9.98
C TRP A 154 -6.74 -9.28 10.24
N GLY A 155 -6.97 -7.98 10.09
CA GLY A 155 -6.03 -6.92 10.48
C GLY A 155 -6.76 -5.63 10.85
N PRO A 156 -6.13 -4.69 11.55
CA PRO A 156 -6.75 -3.42 11.95
C PRO A 156 -7.38 -2.61 10.81
N LEU A 157 -6.79 -2.66 9.61
CA LEU A 157 -7.33 -2.01 8.40
C LEU A 157 -8.10 -2.96 7.48
N MET A 158 -8.28 -4.22 7.89
CA MET A 158 -9.12 -5.24 7.25
C MET A 158 -10.08 -5.84 8.28
N PRO A 159 -10.99 -5.02 8.85
CA PRO A 159 -11.65 -5.31 10.11
C PRO A 159 -12.63 -6.49 10.04
N LEU A 160 -13.09 -6.88 8.85
CA LEU A 160 -13.95 -8.06 8.72
C LEU A 160 -13.18 -9.32 8.29
N GLY A 161 -11.88 -9.19 7.96
CA GLY A 161 -11.00 -10.30 7.60
C GLY A 161 -11.65 -11.35 6.68
N SER A 162 -11.31 -12.61 6.89
CA SER A 162 -11.94 -13.75 6.20
C SER A 162 -13.46 -13.86 6.43
N TYR A 163 -14.01 -13.30 7.53
CA TYR A 163 -15.42 -13.47 7.90
C TYR A 163 -16.39 -12.81 6.91
N PHE A 164 -16.01 -11.67 6.32
CA PHE A 164 -16.79 -11.03 5.27
C PHE A 164 -15.88 -10.43 4.20
N ASN A 165 -15.53 -11.29 3.25
CA ASN A 165 -14.67 -10.93 2.11
C ASN A 165 -15.25 -11.40 0.76
N PRO A 166 -16.43 -10.90 0.35
CA PRO A 166 -16.97 -11.27 -0.96
C PRO A 166 -16.04 -10.82 -2.09
N THR A 167 -16.01 -11.61 -3.16
CA THR A 167 -15.44 -11.17 -4.43
C THR A 167 -16.36 -10.11 -5.02
N LEU A 168 -15.84 -8.91 -5.26
CA LEU A 168 -16.57 -7.80 -5.84
C LEU A 168 -16.76 -7.98 -7.35
N PHE A 169 -15.68 -8.38 -8.02
CA PHE A 169 -15.64 -8.70 -9.45
C PHE A 169 -14.34 -9.44 -9.75
N GLU A 170 -14.21 -9.95 -10.98
CA GLU A 170 -13.01 -10.64 -11.45
C GLU A 170 -12.41 -9.93 -12.67
N ILE A 171 -11.08 -9.89 -12.74
CA ILE A 171 -10.33 -9.43 -13.90
C ILE A 171 -9.49 -10.59 -14.42
N LEU A 172 -9.78 -11.07 -15.63
CA LEU A 172 -9.07 -12.22 -16.24
C LEU A 172 -9.09 -13.47 -15.33
N GLY A 173 -10.22 -13.73 -14.66
CA GLY A 173 -10.38 -14.86 -13.73
C GLY A 173 -9.69 -14.67 -12.38
N LYS A 174 -9.23 -13.46 -12.07
CA LYS A 174 -8.57 -13.14 -10.79
C LYS A 174 -9.53 -12.33 -9.91
N PRO A 175 -9.86 -12.80 -8.70
CA PRO A 175 -10.82 -12.14 -7.84
C PRO A 175 -10.26 -10.85 -7.28
N VAL A 176 -11.11 -9.82 -7.26
CA VAL A 176 -10.89 -8.57 -6.53
C VAL A 176 -11.83 -8.57 -5.33
N THR A 177 -11.27 -8.56 -4.13
CA THR A 177 -12.01 -8.87 -2.90
C THR A 177 -12.33 -7.62 -2.07
N PHE A 178 -13.46 -7.65 -1.36
CA PHE A 178 -13.93 -6.49 -0.59
C PHE A 178 -12.94 -6.04 0.48
N GLN A 179 -12.36 -6.96 1.26
CA GLN A 179 -11.43 -6.61 2.33
C GLN A 179 -10.14 -5.99 1.79
N SER A 180 -9.61 -6.50 0.68
CA SER A 180 -8.45 -5.90 0.00
C SER A 180 -8.71 -4.44 -0.34
N GLN A 181 -9.90 -4.13 -0.89
CA GLN A 181 -10.28 -2.75 -1.21
C GLN A 181 -10.59 -1.91 0.05
N SER A 182 -11.16 -2.54 1.09
CA SER A 182 -11.52 -1.86 2.34
C SER A 182 -10.31 -1.24 3.04
N THR A 183 -9.15 -1.87 2.95
CA THR A 183 -7.87 -1.33 3.44
C THR A 183 -7.62 0.05 2.87
N TRP A 184 -7.79 0.22 1.56
CA TRP A 184 -7.53 1.49 0.88
C TRP A 184 -8.65 2.51 1.07
N LEU A 185 -9.88 2.06 1.26
CA LEU A 185 -10.99 2.91 1.70
C LEU A 185 -10.70 3.53 3.07
N LEU A 186 -10.13 2.77 4.01
CA LEU A 186 -9.74 3.25 5.35
C LEU A 186 -8.42 4.03 5.35
N MET A 187 -7.45 3.63 4.54
CA MET A 187 -6.17 4.35 4.41
C MET A 187 -6.36 5.76 3.86
N THR A 188 -7.31 5.97 2.94
CA THR A 188 -7.54 7.29 2.34
C THR A 188 -7.78 8.39 3.37
N PRO A 189 -8.79 8.31 4.26
CA PRO A 189 -9.02 9.33 5.27
C PRO A 189 -7.88 9.43 6.30
N ILE A 190 -7.23 8.31 6.66
CA ILE A 190 -6.09 8.29 7.59
C ILE A 190 -4.93 9.12 7.04
N ILE A 191 -4.50 8.81 5.81
CA ILE A 191 -3.38 9.49 5.14
C ILE A 191 -3.72 10.96 4.90
N TYR A 192 -4.95 11.25 4.45
CA TYR A 192 -5.31 12.64 4.16
C TYR A 192 -5.36 13.49 5.44
N PHE A 193 -5.93 12.96 6.52
CA PHE A 193 -5.94 13.62 7.82
C PHE A 193 -4.52 13.84 8.36
N LEU A 194 -3.67 12.81 8.29
CA LEU A 194 -2.28 12.90 8.71
C LEU A 194 -1.51 13.98 7.94
N ALA A 195 -1.72 14.05 6.62
CA ALA A 195 -1.08 15.03 5.76
C ALA A 195 -1.51 16.46 6.11
N ILE A 196 -2.79 16.69 6.39
CA ILE A 196 -3.30 17.99 6.84
C ILE A 196 -2.72 18.37 8.21
N TYR A 197 -2.74 17.43 9.15
CA TYR A 197 -2.27 17.66 10.51
C TYR A 197 -0.80 18.08 10.54
N LEU A 198 0.07 17.37 9.83
CA LEU A 198 1.51 17.67 9.79
C LEU A 198 1.79 19.00 9.09
N ASN A 199 1.13 19.27 7.96
CA ASN A 199 1.24 20.55 7.24
C ASN A 199 0.90 21.75 8.14
N ASN A 200 -0.18 21.64 8.92
CA ASN A 200 -0.60 22.71 9.82
C ASN A 200 0.30 22.85 11.06
N LYS A 201 0.80 21.74 11.61
CA LYS A 201 1.74 21.76 12.74
C LYS A 201 3.01 22.51 12.38
N ASN A 202 3.60 22.24 11.22
CA ASN A 202 4.81 22.95 10.79
C ASN A 202 4.55 24.42 10.48
N THR A 203 3.40 24.75 9.89
CA THR A 203 3.03 26.15 9.63
C THR A 203 2.97 26.96 10.93
N ASN A 204 2.36 26.41 11.98
CA ASN A 204 2.27 27.08 13.29
C ASN A 204 3.58 27.11 14.08
N SER A 205 4.54 26.26 13.74
CA SER A 205 5.86 26.21 14.40
C SER A 205 6.84 27.24 13.83
N ASN A 206 6.53 27.81 12.66
CA ASN A 206 7.33 28.80 11.94
C ASN A 206 6.76 30.23 12.03
N VAL A 207 5.72 30.44 12.86
CA VAL A 207 5.11 31.74 13.19
C VAL A 207 5.44 32.06 14.65
#